data_AF-A0AAE4VFR9-F1
#
_entry.id   AF-A0AAE4VFR9-F1
#
_cell.length_a   1.000
_cell.length_b   1.000
_cell.length_c   1.000
_cell.angle_alpha   90.00
_cell.angle_beta   90.00
_cell.angle_gamma   90.00
#
_symmetry.space_group_name_H-M   'P 1'
#
loop_
_entity.id
_entity.type
_entity.pdbx_description
1 polymer ?
#
loop_
_entity_poly.entity_id
_entity_poly.type
_entity_poly.pdbx_seq_one_letter_code
_entity_poly.pdbx_strand_id
1 'polypeptide(L)'
;MAFDDLTDADLAAASGAVAAAALRAARLEATRRLLAGPGAGASTDPNEALEVLMTSDHRDPRYELLHAFEKPWALLVVRILATVCDPTPAIADARLRGVTVPAIAKTLGVSHQAIYSRYADVVRKPR
;
A
#
# COMPACT_ATOMS: atom_id res chain seq x y z
N MET A 1 29.97 18.22 1.84
CA MET A 1 28.75 18.74 2.48
C MET A 1 28.73 18.13 3.88
N ALA A 2 28.79 18.96 4.92
CA ALA A 2 28.66 18.46 6.29
C ALA A 2 27.20 18.07 6.54
N PHE A 3 26.93 17.18 7.50
CA PHE A 3 25.56 16.81 7.87
C PHE A 3 24.74 18.03 8.33
N ASP A 4 25.41 19.07 8.83
CA ASP A 4 24.80 20.31 9.31
C ASP A 4 24.38 21.28 8.17
N ASP A 5 24.75 21.00 6.92
CA ASP A 5 24.42 21.82 5.74
C ASP A 5 23.10 21.39 5.06
N LEU A 6 22.39 20.40 5.60
CA LEU A 6 21.12 19.92 5.03
C LEU A 6 20.05 21.01 5.12
N THR A 7 19.49 21.40 3.98
CA THR A 7 18.32 22.30 3.98
C THR A 7 17.05 21.54 4.37
N ASP A 8 16.02 22.26 4.80
CA ASP A 8 14.69 21.67 5.04
C ASP A 8 14.15 20.94 3.79
N ALA A 9 14.48 21.44 2.59
CA ALA A 9 14.10 20.82 1.33
C ALA A 9 14.81 19.48 1.09
N ASP A 10 16.11 19.40 1.40
CA ASP A 10 16.87 18.16 1.29
C ASP A 10 16.36 17.12 2.30
N LEU A 11 16.05 17.55 3.53
CA LEU A 11 15.48 16.68 4.56
C LEU A 11 14.09 16.18 4.17
N ALA A 12 13.25 17.04 3.59
CA ALA A 12 11.93 16.65 3.09
C ALA A 12 12.04 15.63 1.93
N ALA A 13 12.97 15.85 0.99
CA ALA A 13 13.22 14.93 -0.11
C ALA A 13 13.71 13.56 0.38
N ALA A 14 14.67 13.55 1.32
CA ALA A 14 15.17 12.32 1.92
C ALA A 14 14.06 11.56 2.67
N SER A 15 13.25 12.27 3.47
CA SER A 15 12.12 11.68 4.19
C SER A 15 11.08 11.10 3.24
N GLY A 16 10.79 11.78 2.13
CA GLY A 16 9.92 11.29 1.07
C GLY A 16 10.44 10.00 0.42
N ALA A 17 11.75 9.94 0.14
CA ALA A 17 12.39 8.74 -0.43
C ALA A 17 12.30 7.54 0.54
N VAL A 18 12.51 7.77 1.85
CA VAL A 18 12.37 6.73 2.88
C VAL A 18 10.92 6.25 2.97
N ALA A 19 9.94 7.15 2.97
CA ALA A 19 8.52 6.78 3.00
C ALA A 19 8.12 5.96 1.76
N ALA A 20 8.60 6.34 0.57
CA ALA A 20 8.36 5.58 -0.66
C ALA A 20 8.98 4.17 -0.61
N ALA A 21 10.20 4.05 -0.08
CA ALA A 21 10.86 2.77 0.12
C ALA A 21 10.11 1.88 1.11
N ALA A 22 9.62 2.44 2.22
CA ALA A 22 8.82 1.73 3.21
C ALA A 22 7.51 1.18 2.60
N LEU A 23 6.80 2.00 1.81
CA LEU A 23 5.60 1.56 1.10
C LEU A 23 5.91 0.43 0.10
N ARG A 24 7.00 0.55 -0.67
CA ARG A 24 7.41 -0.52 -1.61
C ARG A 24 7.74 -1.81 -0.87
N ALA A 25 8.44 -1.74 0.26
CA ALA A 25 8.75 -2.88 1.09
C ALA A 25 7.48 -3.55 1.65
N ALA A 26 6.52 -2.75 2.14
CA ALA A 26 5.25 -3.25 2.64
C ALA A 26 4.43 -3.98 1.55
N ARG A 27 4.39 -3.42 0.33
CA ARG A 27 3.77 -4.05 -0.84
C ARG A 27 4.41 -5.38 -1.18
N LEU A 28 5.74 -5.41 -1.25
CA LEU A 28 6.47 -6.64 -1.57
C LEU A 28 6.25 -7.73 -0.53
N GLU A 29 6.24 -7.36 0.76
CA GLU A 29 5.94 -8.30 1.84
C GLU A 29 4.51 -8.83 1.79
N ALA A 30 3.53 -7.97 1.51
CA ALA A 30 2.15 -8.41 1.29
C ALA A 30 2.05 -9.37 0.09
N THR A 31 2.79 -9.11 -0.99
CA THR A 31 2.85 -9.99 -2.17
C THR A 31 3.48 -11.34 -1.85
N ARG A 32 4.57 -11.39 -1.06
CA ARG A 32 5.15 -12.66 -0.60
C ARG A 32 4.13 -13.51 0.14
N ARG A 33 3.38 -12.89 1.06
CA ARG A 33 2.33 -13.57 1.83
C ARG A 33 1.15 -14.03 0.96
N LEU A 34 0.81 -13.25 -0.07
CA LEU A 34 -0.18 -13.65 -1.07
C LEU A 34 0.27 -14.91 -1.83
N LEU A 35 1.50 -14.91 -2.35
CA LEU A 35 2.06 -16.04 -3.11
C LEU A 35 2.27 -17.30 -2.25
N ALA A 36 2.58 -17.13 -0.96
CA ALA A 36 2.67 -18.24 -0.01
C ALA A 36 1.31 -18.82 0.41
N GLY A 37 0.20 -18.21 0.00
CA GLY A 37 -1.15 -18.62 0.38
C GLY A 37 -2.12 -18.58 -0.81
N PRO A 38 -3.14 -17.70 -0.80
CA PRO A 38 -4.23 -17.78 -1.76
C PRO A 38 -3.83 -17.45 -3.21
N GLY A 39 -2.70 -16.76 -3.43
CA GLY A 39 -2.14 -16.49 -4.75
C GLY A 39 -1.09 -17.50 -5.19
N ALA A 40 -0.97 -18.65 -4.52
CA ALA A 40 -0.02 -19.69 -4.90
C ALA A 40 -0.24 -20.11 -6.37
N GLY A 41 0.87 -20.23 -7.11
CA GLY A 41 0.85 -20.53 -8.55
C GLY A 41 0.74 -19.32 -9.48
N ALA A 42 0.47 -18.11 -8.96
CA ALA A 42 0.49 -16.91 -9.79
C ALA A 42 1.90 -16.53 -10.27
N SER A 43 2.91 -16.69 -9.41
CA SER A 43 4.31 -16.40 -9.73
C SER A 43 5.22 -17.07 -8.69
N THR A 44 6.46 -17.38 -9.08
CA THR A 44 7.53 -17.75 -8.15
C THR A 44 8.38 -16.55 -7.71
N ASP A 45 8.31 -15.42 -8.44
CA ASP A 45 8.96 -14.16 -8.07
C ASP A 45 7.94 -13.15 -7.52
N PRO A 46 8.05 -12.74 -6.24
CA PRO A 46 7.24 -11.69 -5.64
C PRO A 46 7.38 -10.31 -6.31
N ASN A 47 8.52 -9.99 -6.91
CA ASN A 47 8.69 -8.70 -7.61
C ASN A 47 7.83 -8.67 -8.88
N GLU A 48 7.88 -9.73 -9.69
CA GLU A 48 7.04 -9.82 -10.89
C GLU A 48 5.54 -9.81 -10.55
N ALA A 49 5.12 -10.57 -9.54
CA ALA A 49 3.73 -10.55 -9.09
C ALA A 49 3.29 -9.18 -8.57
N LEU A 50 4.20 -8.47 -7.89
CA LEU A 50 3.95 -7.10 -7.45
C LEU A 50 3.81 -6.17 -8.66
N GLU A 51 4.69 -6.29 -9.67
CA GLU A 51 4.58 -5.48 -10.89
C GLU A 51 3.23 -5.69 -11.58
N VAL A 52 2.77 -6.94 -11.73
CA VAL A 52 1.45 -7.26 -12.30
C VAL A 52 0.31 -6.61 -11.51
N LEU A 53 0.36 -6.66 -10.17
CA LEU A 53 -0.61 -5.97 -9.31
C LEU A 53 -0.54 -4.44 -9.42
N MET A 54 0.65 -3.88 -9.64
CA MET A 54 0.84 -2.44 -9.74
C MET A 54 0.44 -1.89 -11.11
N THR A 55 0.68 -2.63 -12.18
CA THR A 55 0.30 -2.24 -13.56
C THR A 55 -1.18 -2.50 -13.86
N SER A 56 -1.84 -3.36 -13.07
CA SER A 56 -3.21 -3.81 -13.34
C SER A 56 -3.35 -4.38 -14.76
N ASP A 57 -2.34 -5.12 -15.22
CA ASP A 57 -2.28 -5.60 -16.59
C ASP A 57 -3.20 -6.80 -16.82
N HIS A 58 -4.41 -6.51 -17.32
CA HIS A 58 -5.40 -7.52 -17.69
C HIS A 58 -4.97 -8.46 -18.83
N ARG A 59 -3.85 -8.20 -19.51
CA ARG A 59 -3.29 -9.09 -20.54
C ARG A 59 -2.34 -10.12 -19.94
N ASP A 60 -1.87 -9.91 -18.71
CA ASP A 60 -1.05 -10.89 -18.01
C ASP A 60 -1.96 -12.02 -17.47
N PRO A 61 -1.74 -13.29 -17.87
CA PRO A 61 -2.57 -14.41 -17.41
C PRO A 61 -2.53 -14.60 -15.89
N ARG A 62 -1.50 -14.10 -15.21
CA ARG A 62 -1.38 -14.14 -13.74
C ARG A 62 -2.32 -13.14 -13.08
N TYR A 63 -2.70 -12.09 -13.79
CA TYR A 63 -3.49 -10.99 -13.23
C TYR A 63 -4.87 -11.45 -12.78
N GLU A 64 -5.54 -12.35 -13.48
CA GLU A 64 -6.87 -12.83 -13.05
C GLU A 64 -6.84 -13.43 -11.64
N LEU A 65 -5.84 -14.27 -11.35
CA LEU A 65 -5.67 -14.87 -10.04
C LEU A 65 -5.30 -13.83 -8.98
N LEU A 66 -4.35 -12.94 -9.30
CA LEU A 66 -3.89 -11.90 -8.37
C LEU A 66 -4.99 -10.87 -8.07
N HIS A 67 -5.79 -10.51 -9.07
CA HIS A 67 -6.88 -9.54 -8.97
C HIS A 67 -7.97 -9.99 -7.99
N ALA A 68 -8.26 -11.29 -7.93
CA ALA A 68 -9.21 -11.85 -6.96
C ALA A 68 -8.83 -11.52 -5.49
N PHE A 69 -7.55 -11.29 -5.22
CA PHE A 69 -7.02 -11.00 -3.88
C PHE A 69 -6.51 -9.57 -3.71
N GLU A 70 -6.74 -8.69 -4.69
CA GLU A 70 -6.20 -7.32 -4.70
C GLU A 70 -6.65 -6.50 -3.47
N LYS A 71 -7.93 -6.57 -3.11
CA LYS A 71 -8.47 -5.83 -1.95
C LYS A 71 -7.91 -6.35 -0.61
N PRO A 72 -7.93 -7.67 -0.32
CA PRO A 72 -7.24 -8.23 0.84
C PRO A 72 -5.75 -7.90 0.89
N TRP A 73 -5.05 -7.96 -0.25
CA TRP A 73 -3.64 -7.60 -0.36
C TRP A 73 -3.41 -6.13 0.00
N ALA A 74 -4.21 -5.20 -0.54
CA ALA A 74 -4.08 -3.77 -0.23
C ALA A 74 -4.33 -3.47 1.26
N LEU A 75 -5.28 -4.16 1.89
CA LEU A 75 -5.50 -4.06 3.34
C LEU A 75 -4.31 -4.57 4.15
N LEU A 76 -3.65 -5.64 3.70
CA LEU A 76 -2.42 -6.12 4.34
C LEU A 76 -1.28 -5.10 4.23
N VAL A 77 -1.14 -4.42 3.08
CA VAL A 77 -0.17 -3.33 2.92
C VAL A 77 -0.43 -2.20 3.92
N VAL A 78 -1.68 -1.76 4.05
CA VAL A 78 -2.09 -0.75 5.04
C VAL A 78 -1.71 -1.20 6.46
N ARG A 79 -2.00 -2.46 6.81
CA ARG A 79 -1.70 -3.00 8.13
C ARG A 79 -0.20 -3.04 8.42
N ILE A 80 0.62 -3.44 7.45
CA ILE A 80 2.08 -3.48 7.60
C ILE A 80 2.60 -2.05 7.80
N LEU A 81 2.23 -1.13 6.91
CA LEU A 81 2.77 0.22 6.90
C LEU A 81 2.39 1.01 8.16
N ALA A 82 1.14 0.86 8.64
CA ALA A 82 0.64 1.56 9.82
C ALA A 82 1.42 1.24 11.12
N THR A 83 2.19 0.16 11.15
CA THR A 83 3.03 -0.20 12.32
C THR A 83 4.38 0.50 12.33
N VAL A 84 4.80 1.09 11.21
CA VAL A 84 6.17 1.63 11.04
C VAL A 84 6.22 3.09 10.60
N CYS A 85 5.21 3.60 9.88
CA CYS A 85 5.13 5.00 9.46
C CYS A 85 3.69 5.45 9.16
N ASP A 86 3.53 6.70 8.69
CA ASP A 86 2.23 7.21 8.23
C ASP A 86 1.65 6.31 7.10
N PRO A 87 0.48 5.69 7.30
CA PRO A 87 -0.12 4.80 6.31
C PRO A 87 -0.90 5.52 5.22
N THR A 88 -0.98 6.87 5.22
CA THR A 88 -1.76 7.66 4.25
C THR A 88 -1.55 7.21 2.78
N PRO A 89 -0.32 6.97 2.29
CA PRO A 89 -0.12 6.49 0.92
C PRO A 89 -0.71 5.09 0.65
N ALA A 90 -0.65 4.18 1.62
CA ALA A 90 -1.24 2.85 1.50
C ALA A 90 -2.78 2.91 1.56
N ILE A 91 -3.34 3.81 2.37
CA ILE A 91 -4.79 4.07 2.41
C ILE A 91 -5.28 4.56 1.05
N ALA A 92 -4.58 5.53 0.44
CA ALA A 92 -4.91 6.03 -0.89
C ALA A 92 -4.88 4.92 -1.95
N ASP A 93 -3.83 4.09 -1.96
CA ASP A 93 -3.71 2.93 -2.85
C ASP A 93 -4.86 1.93 -2.66
N ALA A 94 -5.19 1.57 -1.42
CA ALA A 94 -6.33 0.70 -1.12
C ALA A 94 -7.66 1.29 -1.62
N ARG A 95 -7.86 2.61 -1.50
CA ARG A 95 -9.05 3.30 -2.01
C ARG A 95 -9.14 3.25 -3.52
N LEU A 96 -8.03 3.46 -4.24
CA LEU A 96 -7.97 3.33 -5.71
C LEU A 96 -8.36 1.93 -6.17
N ARG A 97 -7.96 0.90 -5.41
CA ARG A 97 -8.29 -0.52 -5.65
C ARG A 97 -9.71 -0.90 -5.18
N GLY A 98 -10.53 0.07 -4.81
CA GLY A 98 -11.93 -0.13 -4.45
C GLY A 98 -12.16 -0.71 -3.06
N VAL A 99 -11.20 -0.63 -2.14
CA VAL A 99 -11.40 -0.96 -0.72
C VAL A 99 -12.29 0.11 -0.07
N THR A 100 -13.27 -0.32 0.73
CA THR A 100 -14.21 0.58 1.39
C THR A 100 -13.58 1.22 2.64
N VAL A 101 -13.98 2.46 2.95
CA VAL A 101 -13.50 3.17 4.16
C VAL A 101 -13.76 2.36 5.44
N PRO A 102 -14.92 1.70 5.64
CA PRO A 102 -15.12 0.84 6.80
C PRO A 102 -14.14 -0.34 6.90
N ALA A 103 -13.73 -0.95 5.77
CA ALA A 103 -12.76 -2.04 5.77
C ALA A 103 -11.36 -1.56 6.17
N ILE A 104 -10.97 -0.35 5.74
CA ILE A 104 -9.71 0.29 6.14
C ILE A 104 -9.75 0.64 7.63
N ALA A 105 -10.85 1.24 8.12
CA ALA A 105 -11.02 1.59 9.53
C ALA A 105 -10.91 0.36 10.43
N LYS A 106 -11.59 -0.74 10.05
CA LYS A 106 -11.49 -2.03 10.72
C LYS A 106 -10.05 -2.56 10.74
N THR A 107 -9.34 -2.47 9.62
CA THR A 107 -7.95 -2.94 9.50
C THR A 107 -7.00 -2.15 10.41
N LEU A 108 -7.23 -0.85 10.55
CA LEU A 108 -6.45 0.04 11.41
C LEU A 108 -6.89 0.01 12.88
N GLY A 109 -7.97 -0.70 13.23
CA GLY A 109 -8.50 -0.73 14.59
C GLY A 109 -9.05 0.63 15.07
N VAL A 110 -9.48 1.49 14.14
CA VAL A 110 -10.02 2.83 14.46
C VAL A 110 -11.51 2.92 14.17
N SER A 111 -12.19 3.86 14.85
CA SER A 111 -13.60 4.13 14.58
C SER A 111 -13.81 4.75 13.19
N HIS A 112 -15.03 4.65 12.67
CA HIS A 112 -15.40 5.27 11.40
C HIS A 112 -15.29 6.81 11.44
N GLN A 113 -15.52 7.43 12.59
CA GLN A 113 -15.32 8.88 12.72
C GLN A 113 -13.83 9.24 12.73
N ALA A 114 -13.00 8.45 13.42
CA ALA A 114 -11.56 8.70 13.52
C ALA A 114 -10.87 8.61 12.15
N ILE A 115 -11.28 7.67 11.28
CA ILE A 115 -10.68 7.57 9.94
C ILE A 115 -10.99 8.81 9.07
N TYR A 116 -12.21 9.35 9.15
CA TYR A 116 -12.57 10.57 8.43
C TYR A 116 -11.92 11.83 9.01
N SER A 117 -11.64 11.83 10.32
CA SER A 117 -10.94 12.96 10.95
C SER A 117 -9.46 12.98 10.63
N ARG A 118 -8.80 11.82 10.55
CA ARG A 118 -7.34 11.71 10.39
C ARG A 118 -6.89 11.64 8.93
N TYR A 119 -7.69 11.03 8.07
CA TYR A 119 -7.31 10.71 6.68
C TYR A 119 -8.30 11.28 5.67
N ALA A 120 -8.98 12.38 6.00
CA ALA A 120 -10.06 12.98 5.22
C ALA A 120 -9.73 13.08 3.73
N ASP A 121 -8.51 13.53 3.42
CA ASP A 121 -8.05 13.85 2.06
C ASP A 121 -7.91 12.61 1.17
N VAL A 122 -7.63 11.44 1.75
CA VAL A 122 -7.46 10.19 1.00
C VAL A 122 -8.68 9.27 1.07
N VAL A 123 -9.54 9.41 2.08
CA VAL A 123 -10.76 8.59 2.20
C VAL A 123 -11.95 9.18 1.46
N ARG A 124 -12.03 10.52 1.36
CA ARG A 124 -13.04 11.21 0.55
C ARG A 124 -12.67 11.01 -0.91
N LYS A 125 -13.61 10.47 -1.70
CA LYS A 125 -13.40 10.29 -3.14
C LYS A 125 -13.13 11.68 -3.75
N PRO A 126 -12.12 11.85 -4.63
CA PRO A 126 -11.98 13.09 -5.39
C PRO A 126 -13.31 13.34 -6.11
N ARG A 127 -13.83 14.57 -5.98
CA ARG A 127 -15.02 15.01 -6.71
C ARG A 127 -14.72 15.13 -8.20
#